data_AF-A0A7Z6Y5U4-F1
#
_entry.id   AF-A0A7Z6Y5U4-F1
#
_cell.length_a   1.000
_cell.length_b   1.000
_cell.length_c   1.000
_cell.angle_alpha   90.00
_cell.angle_beta   90.00
_cell.angle_gamma   90.00
#
_symmetry.space_group_name_H-M   'P 1'
#
loop_
_entity.id
_entity.type
_entity.pdbx_description
1 polymer ?
#
loop_
_entity_poly.entity_id
_entity_poly.type
_entity_poly.pdbx_seq_one_letter_code
_entity_poly.pdbx_strand_id
1 'polypeptide(L)'
;MHNAQHQNLVGFIWNIANKLRGPYRPPQYRRVMLPLIVLRRFDLVLAENKQKVLDEKKRLEDKGITGPALEKALSRIAATDRKQELFNTSGFTFEKLLGDAPNIAGNLIGYIQGFSPRARDIFDKFEFEAEIAKLDEANRLYLIIKEFCSADINLSPKAISNLQMGYLFEELVRKFNEQANEEAGDHFTPREVIRLMVQLLFTGEDGIYEKGIYRSVYDPTAGTGGMLSESEKFICGDGFTHGLNPDAHIELFGQEYNPESYAICCSDLLIKDEPINNLIYGDTLGIKDAKNKTNGFVPHDGHPDKKFHYMLANPPFGVEWKPEEDYVREEYNTHGFYGRFGAGLPRINDGSLLFLQHMISKMHQPPQADRWQERRWRRIQNRHRVQWFPLIHG
;
A
#
# COMPACT_ATOMS: atom_id res chain seq x y z
N MET A 1 9.29 22.46 -15.74
CA MET A 1 9.15 23.18 -14.45
C MET A 1 8.73 22.26 -13.29
N HIS A 2 7.78 21.34 -13.45
CA HIS A 2 7.27 20.52 -12.32
C HIS A 2 8.24 19.44 -11.77
N ASN A 3 9.12 18.86 -12.58
CA ASN A 3 10.13 17.90 -12.10
C ASN A 3 11.14 18.57 -11.14
N ALA A 4 11.49 19.85 -11.37
CA ALA A 4 12.37 20.61 -10.48
C ALA A 4 11.73 20.87 -9.12
N GLN A 5 10.42 21.17 -9.07
CA GLN A 5 9.69 21.36 -7.82
C GLN A 5 9.62 20.05 -7.01
N HIS A 6 9.40 18.92 -7.68
CA HIS A 6 9.41 17.60 -7.05
C HIS A 6 10.78 17.26 -6.45
N GLN A 7 11.87 17.45 -7.21
CA GLN A 7 13.22 17.21 -6.72
C GLN A 7 13.59 18.14 -5.55
N ASN A 8 13.15 19.40 -5.59
CA ASN A 8 13.34 20.33 -4.48
C ASN A 8 12.62 19.86 -3.22
N LEU A 9 11.35 19.44 -3.30
CA LEU A 9 10.60 18.91 -2.16
C LEU A 9 11.27 17.67 -1.55
N VAL A 10 11.71 16.74 -2.39
CA VAL A 10 12.47 15.56 -1.91
C VAL A 10 13.75 16.00 -1.20
N GLY A 11 14.48 16.98 -1.74
CA GLY A 11 15.68 17.54 -1.10
C GLY A 11 15.39 18.21 0.25
N PHE A 12 14.31 18.99 0.36
CA PHE A 12 13.89 19.60 1.63
C PHE A 12 13.52 18.56 2.67
N ILE A 13 12.70 17.58 2.30
CA ILE A 13 12.32 16.47 3.18
C ILE A 13 13.57 15.70 3.64
N TRP A 14 14.53 15.50 2.73
CA TRP A 14 15.81 14.87 3.04
C TRP A 14 16.61 15.67 4.08
N ASN A 15 16.63 17.00 3.94
CA ASN A 15 17.32 17.88 4.89
C ASN A 15 16.69 17.82 6.30
N ILE A 16 15.39 17.58 6.40
CA ILE A 16 14.70 17.38 7.68
C ILE A 16 15.07 16.03 8.27
N ALA A 17 15.12 14.97 7.45
CA ALA A 17 15.56 13.65 7.89
C ALA A 17 16.97 13.70 8.51
N ASN A 18 17.88 14.49 7.94
CA ASN A 18 19.23 14.68 8.51
C ASN A 18 19.22 15.25 9.94
N LYS A 19 18.15 15.95 10.38
CA LYS A 19 18.01 16.44 11.76
C LYS A 19 17.68 15.34 12.76
N LEU A 20 17.32 14.14 12.30
CA LEU A 20 17.13 12.95 13.13
C LEU A 20 18.46 12.29 13.54
N ARG A 21 19.58 12.73 12.96
CA ARG A 21 20.91 12.18 13.26
C ARG A 21 21.24 12.28 14.75
N GLY A 22 21.73 11.18 15.30
CA GLY A 22 21.98 11.01 16.74
C GLY A 22 21.07 9.92 17.28
N PRO A 23 19.83 10.23 17.68
CA PRO A 23 18.87 9.22 18.17
C PRO A 23 18.49 8.16 17.12
N TYR A 24 18.68 8.48 15.83
CA TYR A 24 18.44 7.57 14.71
C TYR A 24 19.67 7.38 13.83
N ARG A 25 19.85 6.15 13.35
CA ARG A 25 20.73 5.83 12.22
C ARG A 25 19.99 6.11 10.90
N PRO A 26 20.69 6.41 9.79
CA PRO A 26 20.05 6.71 8.50
C PRO A 26 18.98 5.70 8.04
N PRO A 27 19.16 4.36 8.18
CA PRO A 27 18.11 3.38 7.89
C PRO A 27 16.79 3.61 8.63
N GLN A 28 16.88 4.15 9.85
CA GLN A 28 15.74 4.34 10.74
C GLN A 28 15.01 5.66 10.48
N TYR A 29 15.54 6.56 9.65
CA TYR A 29 14.88 7.85 9.35
C TYR A 29 13.49 7.64 8.76
N ARG A 30 13.30 6.56 8.00
CA ARG A 30 12.02 6.20 7.37
C ARG A 30 10.88 6.04 8.38
N ARG A 31 11.19 5.50 9.57
CA ARG A 31 10.22 5.25 10.66
C ARG A 31 9.59 6.53 11.20
N VAL A 32 10.31 7.65 11.10
CA VAL A 32 9.83 8.96 11.52
C VAL A 32 9.29 9.76 10.34
N MET A 33 10.04 9.77 9.23
CA MET A 33 9.75 10.65 8.11
C MET A 33 8.50 10.22 7.35
N LEU A 34 8.33 8.92 7.05
CA LEU A 34 7.18 8.45 6.27
C LEU A 34 5.85 8.74 6.99
N PRO A 35 5.66 8.43 8.29
CA PRO A 35 4.43 8.80 9.00
C PRO A 35 4.22 10.31 9.03
N LEU A 36 5.25 11.13 9.24
CA LEU A 36 5.11 12.59 9.27
C LEU A 36 4.71 13.19 7.92
N ILE A 37 5.22 12.66 6.81
CA ILE A 37 4.83 13.08 5.45
C ILE A 37 3.34 12.78 5.23
N VAL A 38 2.89 11.58 5.58
CA VAL A 38 1.48 11.16 5.48
C VAL A 38 0.61 12.05 6.37
N LEU A 39 1.01 12.25 7.62
CA LEU A 39 0.30 13.08 8.59
C LEU A 39 0.18 14.54 8.12
N ARG A 40 1.25 15.12 7.56
CA ARG A 40 1.22 16.48 7.02
C ARG A 40 0.36 16.58 5.76
N ARG A 41 0.37 15.56 4.88
CA ARG A 41 -0.55 15.52 3.73
C ARG A 41 -2.00 15.49 4.20
N PHE A 42 -2.35 14.66 5.18
CA PHE A 42 -3.72 14.59 5.70
C PHE A 42 -4.14 15.89 6.39
N ASP A 43 -3.26 16.49 7.19
CA ASP A 43 -3.49 17.80 7.79
C ASP A 43 -3.85 18.87 6.75
N LEU A 44 -3.06 18.97 5.67
CA LEU A 44 -3.28 19.96 4.62
C LEU A 44 -4.50 19.66 3.74
N VAL A 45 -4.87 18.39 3.56
CA VAL A 45 -6.12 17.99 2.89
C VAL A 45 -7.34 18.45 3.70
N LEU A 46 -7.25 18.36 5.03
CA LEU A 46 -8.37 18.64 5.94
C LEU A 46 -8.43 20.11 6.40
N ALA A 47 -7.37 20.89 6.20
CA ALA A 47 -7.20 22.22 6.77
C ALA A 47 -8.37 23.17 6.50
N GLU A 48 -8.89 23.19 5.27
CA GLU A 48 -9.95 24.11 4.85
C GLU A 48 -11.29 23.87 5.57
N ASN A 49 -11.61 22.60 5.87
CA ASN A 49 -12.89 22.21 6.45
C ASN A 49 -12.79 21.76 7.91
N LYS A 50 -11.61 21.84 8.54
CA LYS A 50 -11.36 21.38 9.91
C LYS A 50 -12.42 21.87 10.89
N GLN A 51 -12.70 23.18 10.92
CA GLN A 51 -13.66 23.75 11.86
C GLN A 51 -15.08 23.25 11.59
N LYS A 52 -15.49 23.14 10.31
CA LYS A 52 -16.80 22.61 9.91
C LYS A 52 -16.99 21.18 10.40
N VAL A 53 -15.95 20.34 10.33
CA VAL A 53 -15.98 18.96 10.85
C VAL A 53 -16.20 18.95 12.36
N LEU A 54 -15.52 19.82 13.11
CA LEU A 54 -15.68 19.90 14.57
C LEU A 54 -17.07 20.39 14.97
N ASP A 55 -17.58 21.41 14.29
CA ASP A 55 -18.92 21.96 14.52
C ASP A 55 -20.01 20.92 14.18
N GLU A 56 -19.85 20.19 13.07
CA GLU A 56 -20.76 19.12 12.68
C GLU A 56 -20.72 17.96 13.67
N LYS A 57 -19.52 17.52 14.10
CA LYS A 57 -19.38 16.46 15.10
C LYS A 57 -20.20 16.80 16.33
N LYS A 58 -20.01 18.00 16.88
CA LYS A 58 -20.76 18.47 18.04
C LYS A 58 -22.26 18.45 17.79
N ARG A 59 -22.71 19.01 16.65
CA ARG A 59 -24.13 19.05 16.28
C ARG A 59 -24.76 17.66 16.16
N LEU A 60 -24.03 16.68 15.64
CA LEU A 60 -24.50 15.30 15.48
C LEU A 60 -24.49 14.53 16.80
N GLU A 61 -23.45 14.70 17.62
CA GLU A 61 -23.37 14.12 18.97
C GLU A 61 -24.46 14.67 19.89
N ASP A 62 -24.76 15.97 19.84
CA ASP A 62 -25.87 16.61 20.57
C ASP A 62 -27.25 16.01 20.16
N LYS A 63 -27.33 15.40 18.98
CA LYS A 63 -28.51 14.67 18.48
C LYS A 63 -28.47 13.17 18.74
N GLY A 64 -27.45 12.67 19.44
CA GLY A 64 -27.25 11.26 19.73
C GLY A 64 -26.75 10.43 18.55
N ILE A 65 -26.27 11.05 17.47
CA ILE A 65 -25.72 10.34 16.30
C ILE A 65 -24.26 9.99 16.56
N THR A 66 -23.95 8.69 16.56
CA THR A 66 -22.61 8.16 16.83
C THR A 66 -22.24 7.05 15.84
N GLY A 67 -21.01 6.53 15.93
CA GLY A 67 -20.55 5.39 15.13
C GLY A 67 -20.50 5.67 13.62
N PRO A 68 -20.75 4.65 12.77
CA PRO A 68 -20.54 4.77 11.31
C PRO A 68 -21.34 5.88 10.63
N ALA A 69 -22.51 6.23 11.16
CA ALA A 69 -23.34 7.31 10.63
C ALA A 69 -22.69 8.68 10.85
N LEU A 70 -22.07 8.89 12.01
CA LEU A 70 -21.28 10.08 12.31
C LEU A 70 -20.06 10.15 11.40
N GLU A 71 -19.27 9.07 11.34
CA GLU A 71 -18.03 9.02 10.56
C GLU A 71 -18.27 9.36 9.08
N LYS A 72 -19.28 8.76 8.46
CA LYS A 72 -19.65 9.03 7.07
C LYS A 72 -20.08 10.48 6.83
N ALA A 73 -20.76 11.09 7.80
CA ALA A 73 -21.14 12.51 7.71
C ALA A 73 -19.92 13.41 7.81
N LEU A 74 -18.99 13.12 8.73
CA LEU A 74 -17.75 13.88 8.90
C LEU A 74 -16.85 13.78 7.66
N SER A 75 -16.68 12.59 7.08
CA SER A 75 -15.90 12.39 5.84
C SER A 75 -16.39 13.27 4.69
N ARG A 76 -17.71 13.37 4.50
CA ARG A 76 -18.31 14.18 3.42
C ARG A 76 -18.03 15.67 3.57
N ILE A 77 -17.88 16.16 4.80
CA ILE A 77 -17.59 17.58 5.08
C ILE A 77 -16.09 17.85 5.06
N ALA A 78 -15.29 16.89 5.54
CA ALA A 78 -13.84 16.99 5.63
C ALA A 78 -13.18 17.27 4.28
N ALA A 79 -13.58 16.56 3.23
CA ALA A 79 -13.07 16.76 1.88
C ALA A 79 -14.14 16.46 0.83
N THR A 80 -14.69 17.50 0.20
CA THR A 80 -15.85 17.42 -0.69
C THR A 80 -15.62 16.62 -1.96
N ASP A 81 -14.38 16.62 -2.46
CA ASP A 81 -14.01 15.98 -3.73
C ASP A 81 -13.37 14.59 -3.54
N ARG A 82 -13.39 14.06 -2.31
CA ARG A 82 -12.80 12.76 -1.97
C ARG A 82 -13.85 11.66 -1.90
N LYS A 83 -13.46 10.48 -2.40
CA LYS A 83 -14.26 9.25 -2.35
C LYS A 83 -13.98 8.46 -1.08
N GLN A 84 -12.74 8.46 -0.60
CA GLN A 84 -12.33 7.69 0.57
C GLN A 84 -12.51 8.48 1.87
N GLU A 85 -12.86 7.77 2.94
CA GLU A 85 -13.12 8.36 4.24
C GLU A 85 -11.84 8.89 4.90
N LEU A 86 -11.74 10.21 5.00
CA LEU A 86 -10.68 10.89 5.73
C LEU A 86 -11.25 12.08 6.49
N PHE A 87 -11.12 12.09 7.81
CA PHE A 87 -11.48 13.21 8.67
C PHE A 87 -10.62 13.21 9.92
N ASN A 88 -10.65 14.31 10.68
CA ASN A 88 -9.99 14.39 11.98
C ASN A 88 -10.81 15.22 12.97
N THR A 89 -10.89 14.76 14.22
CA THR A 89 -11.74 15.33 15.27
C THR A 89 -10.98 15.89 16.48
N SER A 90 -9.64 15.93 16.48
CA SER A 90 -8.83 16.23 17.67
C SER A 90 -8.72 17.71 18.06
N GLY A 91 -9.31 18.64 17.29
CA GLY A 91 -9.11 20.09 17.49
C GLY A 91 -7.71 20.62 17.13
N PHE A 92 -6.71 19.74 16.96
CA PHE A 92 -5.33 20.09 16.62
C PHE A 92 -5.10 20.29 15.12
N THR A 93 -4.08 21.07 14.82
CA THR A 93 -3.45 21.26 13.50
C THR A 93 -1.95 21.32 13.77
N PHE A 94 -1.09 21.13 12.76
CA PHE A 94 0.37 21.25 12.97
C PHE A 94 0.75 22.58 13.63
N GLU A 95 0.13 23.68 13.22
CA GLU A 95 0.38 25.01 13.76
C GLU A 95 -0.06 25.11 15.23
N LYS A 96 -1.19 24.49 15.60
CA LYS A 96 -1.64 24.44 17.01
C LYS A 96 -0.77 23.54 17.89
N LEU A 97 -0.19 22.46 17.35
CA LEU A 97 0.70 21.58 18.13
C LEU A 97 1.93 22.32 18.64
N LEU A 98 2.44 23.30 17.87
CA LEU A 98 3.57 24.12 18.28
C LEU A 98 3.23 25.11 19.41
N GLY A 99 1.94 25.33 19.71
CA GLY A 99 1.48 26.28 20.72
C GLY A 99 1.67 25.81 22.17
N ASP A 100 1.87 24.50 22.38
CA ASP A 100 2.09 23.89 23.70
C ASP A 100 3.26 22.91 23.62
N ALA A 101 4.45 23.46 23.42
CA ALA A 101 5.69 22.69 23.24
C ALA A 101 5.97 21.69 24.38
N PRO A 102 5.73 21.99 25.68
CA PRO A 102 5.96 21.02 26.76
C PRO A 102 5.11 19.75 26.67
N ASN A 103 3.93 19.79 26.05
CA ASN A 103 3.03 18.63 25.93
C ASN A 103 2.90 18.14 24.48
N ILE A 104 3.83 18.50 23.59
CA ILE A 104 3.68 18.26 22.15
C ILE A 104 3.53 16.77 21.80
N ALA A 105 4.20 15.86 22.52
CA ALA A 105 4.04 14.42 22.32
C ALA A 105 2.60 13.95 22.57
N GLY A 106 2.03 14.28 23.73
CA GLY A 106 0.65 13.94 24.07
C GLY A 106 -0.36 14.59 23.12
N ASN A 107 -0.12 15.84 22.73
CA ASN A 107 -0.97 16.56 21.76
C ASN A 107 -0.90 15.93 20.36
N LEU A 108 0.26 15.46 19.92
CA LEU A 108 0.44 14.79 18.63
C LEU A 108 -0.21 13.40 18.61
N ILE A 109 -0.09 12.64 19.70
CA ILE A 109 -0.81 11.37 19.88
C ILE A 109 -2.32 11.62 19.84
N GLY A 110 -2.81 12.60 20.61
CA GLY A 110 -4.22 13.03 20.57
C GLY A 110 -4.65 13.49 19.17
N TYR A 111 -3.75 14.09 18.38
CA TYR A 111 -4.00 14.42 16.99
C TYR A 111 -4.21 13.17 16.12
N ILE A 112 -3.31 12.21 16.22
CA ILE A 112 -3.37 10.93 15.49
C ILE A 112 -4.65 10.15 15.84
N GLN A 113 -4.96 10.06 17.13
CA GLN A 113 -6.16 9.39 17.63
C GLN A 113 -7.47 10.07 17.16
N GLY A 114 -7.42 11.34 16.74
CA GLY A 114 -8.57 12.03 16.19
C GLY A 114 -8.91 11.67 14.75
N PHE A 115 -8.04 10.97 14.01
CA PHE A 115 -8.28 10.60 12.61
C PHE A 115 -9.34 9.50 12.44
N SER A 116 -9.86 9.40 11.21
CA SER A 116 -10.74 8.30 10.79
C SER A 116 -10.09 6.93 11.06
N PRO A 117 -10.86 5.87 11.35
CA PRO A 117 -10.31 4.59 11.79
C PRO A 117 -9.23 4.02 10.85
N ARG A 118 -9.43 4.14 9.53
CA ARG A 118 -8.46 3.65 8.55
C ARG A 118 -7.17 4.48 8.49
N ALA A 119 -7.27 5.80 8.65
CA ALA A 119 -6.08 6.64 8.75
C ALA A 119 -5.32 6.41 10.06
N ARG A 120 -6.02 6.10 11.16
CA ARG A 120 -5.40 5.73 12.44
C ARG A 120 -4.65 4.40 12.35
N ASP A 121 -5.27 3.39 11.75
CA ASP A 121 -4.65 2.06 11.54
C ASP A 121 -3.30 2.18 10.81
N ILE A 122 -3.17 3.09 9.83
CA ILE A 122 -1.89 3.37 9.17
C ILE A 122 -0.81 3.80 10.18
N PHE A 123 -1.12 4.74 11.08
CA PHE A 123 -0.15 5.20 12.08
C PHE A 123 0.16 4.15 13.15
N ASP A 124 -0.83 3.32 13.50
CA ASP A 124 -0.64 2.18 14.40
C ASP A 124 0.33 1.16 13.78
N LYS A 125 0.18 0.87 12.49
CA LYS A 125 1.05 -0.06 11.73
C LYS A 125 2.43 0.50 11.44
N PHE A 126 2.58 1.82 11.44
CA PHE A 126 3.88 2.48 11.50
C PHE A 126 4.53 2.45 12.89
N GLU A 127 3.81 2.02 13.93
CA GLU A 127 4.23 2.11 15.34
C GLU A 127 4.63 3.54 15.74
N PHE A 128 3.95 4.55 15.16
CA PHE A 128 4.45 5.92 15.20
C PHE A 128 4.43 6.55 16.60
N GLU A 129 3.55 6.10 17.50
CA GLU A 129 3.54 6.57 18.90
C GLU A 129 4.86 6.28 19.62
N ALA A 130 5.50 5.13 19.35
CA ALA A 130 6.80 4.80 19.93
C ALA A 130 7.89 5.74 19.41
N GLU A 131 7.82 6.11 18.13
CA GLU A 131 8.78 7.04 17.53
C GLU A 131 8.56 8.49 18.01
N ILE A 132 7.31 8.88 18.29
CA ILE A 132 6.99 10.15 18.95
C ILE A 132 7.64 10.23 20.33
N ALA A 133 7.48 9.19 21.16
CA ALA A 133 8.08 9.14 22.50
C ALA A 133 9.61 9.25 22.42
N LYS A 134 10.24 8.49 21.52
CA LYS A 134 11.69 8.52 21.31
C LYS A 134 12.20 9.90 20.84
N LEU A 135 11.46 10.58 19.97
CA LEU A 135 11.80 11.94 19.54
C LEU A 135 11.67 12.97 20.66
N ASP A 136 10.67 12.81 21.52
CA ASP A 136 10.42 13.70 22.64
C ASP A 136 11.50 13.58 23.71
N GLU A 137 11.86 12.34 24.10
CA GLU A 137 12.98 12.04 25.00
C GLU A 137 14.31 12.62 24.47
N ALA A 138 14.50 12.62 23.16
CA ALA A 138 15.67 13.18 22.50
C ALA A 138 15.63 14.71 22.33
N ASN A 139 14.58 15.40 22.81
CA ASN A 139 14.33 16.83 22.59
C ASN A 139 14.34 17.23 21.10
N ARG A 140 13.88 16.34 20.22
CA ARG A 140 13.82 16.55 18.76
C ARG A 140 12.41 16.75 18.23
N LEU A 141 11.39 16.26 18.93
CA LEU A 141 10.01 16.25 18.43
C LEU A 141 9.54 17.63 17.97
N TYR A 142 9.61 18.64 18.85
CA TYR A 142 9.22 20.02 18.51
C TYR A 142 9.96 20.57 17.30
N LEU A 143 11.29 20.34 17.21
CA LEU A 143 12.10 20.83 16.10
C LEU A 143 11.63 20.22 14.78
N ILE A 144 11.38 18.91 14.75
CA ILE A 144 10.93 18.22 13.55
C ILE A 144 9.53 18.68 13.14
N ILE A 145 8.55 18.73 14.07
CA ILE A 145 7.19 19.20 13.75
C ILE A 145 7.22 20.64 13.24
N LYS A 146 8.10 21.49 13.78
CA LYS A 146 8.28 22.87 13.32
C LYS A 146 8.76 22.94 11.87
N GLU A 147 9.67 22.06 11.44
CA GLU A 147 10.09 22.01 10.03
C GLU A 147 8.93 21.65 9.09
N PHE A 148 8.07 20.70 9.49
CA PHE A 148 6.88 20.33 8.72
C PHE A 148 5.83 21.46 8.61
N CYS A 149 5.93 22.48 9.46
CA CYS A 149 5.12 23.70 9.35
C CYS A 149 5.71 24.74 8.37
N SER A 150 6.91 24.53 7.83
CA SER A 150 7.53 25.46 6.88
C SER A 150 6.68 25.60 5.60
N ALA A 151 6.58 26.83 5.09
CA ALA A 151 5.94 27.13 3.81
C ALA A 151 6.64 26.44 2.62
N ASP A 152 7.91 26.06 2.79
CA ASP A 152 8.68 25.32 1.78
C ASP A 152 8.14 23.89 1.58
N ILE A 153 7.36 23.37 2.53
CA ILE A 153 6.76 22.02 2.50
C ILE A 153 5.25 22.17 2.30
N ASN A 154 4.88 22.58 1.10
CA ASN A 154 3.48 22.66 0.72
C ASN A 154 3.01 21.35 0.07
N LEU A 155 2.56 20.41 0.91
CA LEU A 155 1.95 19.15 0.47
C LEU A 155 0.43 19.27 0.33
N SER A 156 -0.13 20.46 0.11
CA SER A 156 -1.59 20.63 -0.05
C SER A 156 -2.07 20.17 -1.44
N PRO A 157 -3.32 19.73 -1.59
CA PRO A 157 -3.91 19.40 -2.91
C PRO A 157 -3.83 20.53 -3.94
N LYS A 158 -3.79 21.79 -3.47
CA LYS A 158 -3.66 22.99 -4.32
C LYS A 158 -2.26 23.16 -4.91
N ALA A 159 -1.23 22.68 -4.22
CA ALA A 159 0.16 22.76 -4.67
C ALA A 159 0.64 21.48 -5.38
N ILE A 160 0.18 20.32 -4.90
CA ILE A 160 0.50 19.01 -5.45
C ILE A 160 -0.76 18.14 -5.43
N SER A 161 -1.21 17.69 -6.61
CA SER A 161 -2.40 16.84 -6.73
C SER A 161 -2.21 15.50 -6.01
N ASN A 162 -3.30 14.78 -5.74
CA ASN A 162 -3.26 13.47 -5.05
C ASN A 162 -2.33 12.48 -5.75
N LEU A 163 -2.45 12.38 -7.07
CA LEU A 163 -1.65 11.50 -7.89
C LEU A 163 -0.17 11.85 -7.82
N GLN A 164 0.16 13.13 -7.95
CA GLN A 164 1.54 13.64 -7.82
C GLN A 164 2.14 13.40 -6.42
N MET A 165 1.32 13.55 -5.38
CA MET A 165 1.73 13.30 -4.00
C MET A 165 2.02 11.82 -3.76
N GLY A 166 1.24 10.91 -4.35
CA GLY A 166 1.51 9.47 -4.34
C GLY A 166 2.90 9.16 -4.90
N TYR A 167 3.23 9.66 -6.10
CA TYR A 167 4.57 9.48 -6.66
C TYR A 167 5.69 10.13 -5.85
N LEU A 168 5.45 11.30 -5.24
CA LEU A 168 6.42 11.92 -4.33
C LEU A 168 6.67 11.01 -3.12
N PHE A 169 5.61 10.43 -2.56
CA PHE A 169 5.70 9.50 -1.45
C PHE A 169 6.45 8.22 -1.84
N GLU A 170 6.15 7.62 -3.00
CA GLU A 170 6.89 6.46 -3.54
C GLU A 170 8.39 6.76 -3.71
N GLU A 171 8.76 7.92 -4.26
CA GLU A 171 10.17 8.29 -4.42
C GLU A 171 10.88 8.49 -3.08
N LEU A 172 10.17 8.99 -2.06
CA LEU A 172 10.69 9.11 -0.70
C LEU A 172 10.90 7.73 -0.08
N VAL A 173 9.92 6.83 -0.20
CA VAL A 173 10.04 5.42 0.23
C VAL A 173 11.26 4.77 -0.41
N ARG A 174 11.43 4.92 -1.73
CA ARG A 174 12.62 4.42 -2.45
C ARG A 174 13.92 4.96 -1.85
N LYS A 175 14.06 6.28 -1.71
CA LYS A 175 15.29 6.89 -1.16
C LYS A 175 15.58 6.44 0.27
N PHE A 176 14.55 6.34 1.11
CA PHE A 176 14.71 5.89 2.48
C PHE A 176 15.10 4.41 2.57
N ASN A 177 14.57 3.56 1.68
CA ASN A 177 14.93 2.15 1.61
C ASN A 177 16.34 1.92 1.03
N GLU A 178 16.75 2.68 0.01
CA GLU A 178 18.13 2.64 -0.51
C GLU A 178 19.17 2.98 0.57
N GLN A 179 18.82 3.87 1.51
CA GLN A 179 19.67 4.17 2.64
C GLN A 179 19.68 3.10 3.72
N ALA A 180 18.63 2.27 3.78
CA ALA A 180 18.51 1.26 4.81
C ALA A 180 19.57 0.17 4.65
N ASN A 181 19.93 -0.21 3.42
CA ASN A 181 20.94 -1.22 3.06
C ASN A 181 20.85 -2.56 3.83
N GLU A 182 19.79 -2.76 4.61
CA GLU A 182 19.41 -3.99 5.29
C GLU A 182 18.73 -4.88 4.23
N GLU A 183 19.42 -5.96 3.87
CA GLU A 183 18.95 -7.12 3.11
C GLU A 183 17.95 -6.79 1.98
N ALA A 184 18.48 -6.30 0.85
CA ALA A 184 17.75 -6.00 -0.39
C ALA A 184 16.93 -7.19 -0.98
N GLY A 185 16.93 -8.36 -0.34
CA GLY A 185 16.16 -9.54 -0.75
C GLY A 185 14.69 -9.50 -0.32
N ASP A 186 14.35 -8.88 0.82
CA ASP A 186 13.08 -9.21 1.49
C ASP A 186 11.96 -8.17 1.33
N HIS A 187 12.25 -6.91 0.94
CA HIS A 187 11.25 -5.84 1.11
C HIS A 187 11.10 -4.82 -0.02
N PHE A 188 11.88 -4.87 -1.11
CA PHE A 188 11.72 -3.91 -2.20
C PHE A 188 12.12 -4.45 -3.57
N THR A 189 11.16 -4.53 -4.49
CA THR A 189 11.44 -4.81 -5.91
C THR A 189 11.86 -3.52 -6.61
N PRO A 190 13.05 -3.46 -7.26
CA PRO A 190 13.47 -2.27 -8.00
C PRO A 190 12.45 -1.85 -9.06
N ARG A 191 12.27 -0.54 -9.27
CA ARG A 191 11.19 -0.01 -10.11
C ARG A 191 11.33 -0.44 -11.57
N GLU A 192 12.55 -0.60 -12.06
CA GLU A 192 12.84 -1.10 -13.39
C GLU A 192 12.36 -2.55 -13.57
N VAL A 193 12.50 -3.36 -12.52
CA VAL A 193 12.01 -4.75 -12.50
C VAL A 193 10.48 -4.76 -12.45
N ILE A 194 9.87 -3.95 -11.59
CA ILE A 194 8.40 -3.81 -11.53
C ILE A 194 7.85 -3.41 -12.90
N ARG A 195 8.44 -2.39 -13.54
CA ARG A 195 8.03 -1.92 -14.88
C ARG A 195 8.10 -3.02 -15.92
N LEU A 196 9.17 -3.81 -15.91
CA LEU A 196 9.31 -4.94 -16.81
C LEU A 196 8.23 -5.99 -16.57
N MET A 197 7.99 -6.36 -15.30
CA MET A 197 6.96 -7.33 -14.93
C MET A 197 5.56 -6.87 -15.38
N VAL A 198 5.22 -5.60 -15.14
CA VAL A 198 3.95 -5.01 -15.56
C VAL A 198 3.80 -5.00 -17.08
N GLN A 199 4.85 -4.60 -17.81
CA GLN A 199 4.82 -4.62 -19.28
C GLN A 199 4.62 -6.04 -19.83
N LEU A 200 5.30 -7.02 -19.26
CA LEU A 200 5.12 -8.43 -19.62
C LEU A 200 3.70 -8.92 -19.32
N LEU A 201 3.16 -8.56 -18.16
CA LEU A 201 1.81 -8.95 -17.73
C LEU A 201 0.72 -8.48 -18.70
N PHE A 202 0.88 -7.28 -19.28
CA PHE A 202 -0.09 -6.71 -20.24
C PHE A 202 0.30 -6.93 -21.71
N THR A 203 1.39 -7.64 -21.99
CA THR A 203 1.81 -7.91 -23.36
C THR A 203 0.83 -8.86 -24.06
N GLY A 204 0.22 -8.40 -25.15
CA GLY A 204 -0.73 -9.20 -25.95
C GLY A 204 -2.15 -9.26 -25.40
N GLU A 205 -2.46 -8.49 -24.36
CA GLU A 205 -3.77 -8.43 -23.72
C GLU A 205 -4.68 -7.39 -24.39
N ASP A 206 -5.19 -7.67 -25.60
CA ASP A 206 -6.00 -6.69 -26.36
C ASP A 206 -7.24 -6.19 -25.60
N GLY A 207 -7.82 -7.04 -24.75
CA GLY A 207 -9.02 -6.73 -23.98
C GLY A 207 -8.83 -5.67 -22.88
N ILE A 208 -7.59 -5.31 -22.51
CA ILE A 208 -7.33 -4.22 -21.54
C ILE A 208 -7.57 -2.84 -22.16
N TYR A 209 -7.61 -2.74 -23.50
CA TYR A 209 -7.76 -1.47 -24.22
C TYR A 209 -9.21 -1.14 -24.58
N GLU A 210 -10.17 -1.98 -24.16
CA GLU A 210 -11.58 -1.69 -24.29
C GLU A 210 -11.96 -0.49 -23.40
N LYS A 211 -12.72 0.46 -23.95
CA LYS A 211 -13.11 1.68 -23.22
C LYS A 211 -13.99 1.33 -22.03
N GLY A 212 -13.67 1.85 -20.85
CA GLY A 212 -14.46 1.64 -19.63
C GLY A 212 -14.33 0.24 -19.04
N ILE A 213 -13.36 -0.56 -19.50
CA ILE A 213 -13.22 -1.95 -19.07
C ILE A 213 -12.86 -2.04 -17.59
N TYR A 214 -13.52 -2.94 -16.87
CA TYR A 214 -13.14 -3.28 -15.51
C TYR A 214 -12.14 -4.44 -15.49
N ARG A 215 -11.05 -4.29 -14.75
CA ARG A 215 -10.07 -5.35 -14.50
C ARG A 215 -9.56 -5.28 -13.07
N SER A 216 -9.33 -6.45 -12.49
CA SER A 216 -8.76 -6.58 -11.14
C SER A 216 -7.31 -7.06 -11.21
N VAL A 217 -6.44 -6.38 -10.47
CA VAL A 217 -5.03 -6.70 -10.31
C VAL A 217 -4.78 -7.10 -8.86
N TYR A 218 -4.12 -8.23 -8.64
CA TYR A 218 -3.82 -8.73 -7.29
C TYR A 218 -2.35 -9.06 -7.07
N ASP A 219 -1.83 -8.59 -5.94
CA ASP A 219 -0.51 -8.95 -5.42
C ASP A 219 -0.64 -9.59 -4.02
N PRO A 220 -0.41 -10.92 -3.88
CA PRO A 220 -0.47 -11.62 -2.60
C PRO A 220 0.69 -11.30 -1.64
N THR A 221 1.67 -10.51 -2.07
CA THR A 221 2.85 -10.11 -1.31
C THR A 221 3.13 -8.64 -1.63
N ALA A 222 2.13 -7.80 -1.39
CA ALA A 222 2.04 -6.45 -1.95
C ALA A 222 3.21 -5.54 -1.55
N GLY A 223 3.89 -5.83 -0.44
CA GLY A 223 4.96 -5.01 0.09
C GLY A 223 4.48 -3.57 0.26
N THR A 224 5.21 -2.64 -0.35
CA THR A 224 4.89 -1.21 -0.34
C THR A 224 3.86 -0.80 -1.41
N GLY A 225 3.31 -1.74 -2.18
CA GLY A 225 2.30 -1.51 -3.21
C GLY A 225 2.85 -1.16 -4.60
N GLY A 226 4.17 -1.18 -4.79
CA GLY A 226 4.80 -0.71 -6.03
C GLY A 226 4.32 -1.42 -7.31
N MET A 227 4.06 -2.73 -7.24
CA MET A 227 3.51 -3.49 -8.37
C MET A 227 2.08 -3.10 -8.74
N LEU A 228 1.24 -2.85 -7.73
CA LEU A 228 -0.14 -2.42 -7.91
C LEU A 228 -0.18 -1.01 -8.51
N SER A 229 0.57 -0.08 -7.93
CA SER A 229 0.67 1.31 -8.39
C SER A 229 1.25 1.41 -9.81
N GLU A 230 2.28 0.63 -10.15
CA GLU A 230 2.84 0.66 -11.51
C GLU A 230 1.91 0.01 -12.54
N SER A 231 1.11 -1.00 -12.14
CA SER A 231 0.09 -1.60 -13.00
C SER A 231 -1.00 -0.60 -13.38
N GLU A 232 -1.53 0.13 -12.39
CA GLU A 232 -2.51 1.19 -12.65
C GLU A 232 -1.89 2.31 -13.47
N LYS A 233 -0.68 2.78 -13.11
CA LYS A 233 0.05 3.80 -13.87
C LYS A 233 0.23 3.43 -15.34
N PHE A 234 0.63 2.21 -15.63
CA PHE A 234 0.93 1.76 -16.99
C PHE A 234 -0.34 1.78 -17.86
N ILE A 235 -1.48 1.40 -17.29
CA ILE A 235 -2.75 1.34 -18.01
C ILE A 235 -3.49 2.69 -17.98
N CYS A 236 -3.72 3.28 -16.82
CA CYS A 236 -4.54 4.47 -16.65
C CYS A 236 -3.74 5.78 -16.81
N GLY A 237 -2.44 5.76 -16.51
CA GLY A 237 -1.57 6.93 -16.50
C GLY A 237 -1.34 7.49 -15.10
N ASP A 238 -0.48 8.51 -15.01
CA ASP A 238 -0.07 9.15 -13.74
C ASP A 238 -0.39 10.65 -13.66
N GLY A 239 -1.28 11.13 -14.53
CA GLY A 239 -1.62 12.55 -14.65
C GLY A 239 -0.53 13.42 -15.28
N PHE A 240 0.67 12.88 -15.54
CA PHE A 240 1.71 13.51 -16.35
C PHE A 240 1.89 12.81 -17.70
N THR A 241 1.73 11.50 -17.69
CA THR A 241 1.85 10.59 -18.81
C THR A 241 0.49 9.94 -19.05
N HIS A 242 0.12 9.85 -20.33
CA HIS A 242 -1.06 9.09 -20.71
C HIS A 242 -0.73 7.60 -20.56
N GLY A 243 -1.57 6.88 -19.83
CA GLY A 243 -1.52 5.43 -19.84
C GLY A 243 -2.04 4.88 -21.17
N LEU A 244 -1.92 3.57 -21.35
CA LEU A 244 -2.36 2.92 -22.59
C LEU A 244 -3.90 2.89 -22.76
N ASN A 245 -4.65 2.92 -21.66
CA ASN A 245 -6.10 3.04 -21.63
C ASN A 245 -6.56 3.86 -20.40
N PRO A 246 -6.57 5.21 -20.49
CA PRO A 246 -6.98 6.08 -19.38
C PRO A 246 -8.44 5.92 -18.95
N ASP A 247 -9.28 5.31 -19.80
CA ASP A 247 -10.70 5.05 -19.51
C ASP A 247 -10.91 3.71 -18.78
N ALA A 248 -9.85 2.92 -18.52
CA ALA A 248 -9.97 1.66 -17.80
C ALA A 248 -10.30 1.87 -16.31
N HIS A 249 -11.00 0.90 -15.73
CA HIS A 249 -11.26 0.80 -14.30
C HIS A 249 -10.43 -0.36 -13.74
N ILE A 250 -9.25 -0.03 -13.23
CA ILE A 250 -8.38 -1.00 -12.56
C ILE A 250 -8.70 -1.00 -11.06
N GLU A 251 -9.12 -2.15 -10.53
CA GLU A 251 -9.30 -2.33 -9.09
C GLU A 251 -8.13 -3.13 -8.52
N LEU A 252 -7.44 -2.54 -7.55
CA LEU A 252 -6.24 -3.08 -6.94
C LEU A 252 -6.60 -3.88 -5.69
N PHE A 253 -5.97 -5.05 -5.54
CA PHE A 253 -6.08 -5.93 -4.39
C PHE A 253 -4.69 -6.33 -3.93
N GLY A 254 -4.51 -6.46 -2.62
CA GLY A 254 -3.27 -7.00 -2.12
C GLY A 254 -3.34 -7.54 -0.71
N GLN A 255 -2.28 -8.22 -0.32
CA GLN A 255 -2.07 -8.74 1.02
C GLN A 255 -0.61 -8.57 1.41
N GLU A 256 -0.37 -8.14 2.64
CA GLU A 256 0.97 -7.90 3.18
C GLU A 256 0.99 -8.20 4.68
N TYR A 257 1.98 -8.96 5.15
CA TYR A 257 2.09 -9.38 6.54
C TYR A 257 2.99 -8.43 7.36
N ASN A 258 3.89 -7.70 6.70
CA ASN A 258 4.76 -6.72 7.32
C ASN A 258 3.99 -5.41 7.60
N PRO A 259 3.89 -4.97 8.86
CA PRO A 259 3.04 -3.82 9.22
C PRO A 259 3.53 -2.50 8.62
N GLU A 260 4.85 -2.26 8.58
CA GLU A 260 5.42 -1.05 7.99
C GLU A 260 5.13 -0.98 6.48
N SER A 261 5.32 -2.09 5.77
CA SER A 261 5.07 -2.19 4.32
C SER A 261 3.58 -2.00 3.99
N TYR A 262 2.69 -2.64 4.76
CA TYR A 262 1.25 -2.44 4.66
C TYR A 262 0.87 -0.96 4.91
N ALA A 263 1.42 -0.33 5.94
CA ALA A 263 1.16 1.08 6.24
C ALA A 263 1.60 2.00 5.11
N ILE A 264 2.75 1.72 4.48
CA ILE A 264 3.25 2.45 3.30
C ILE A 264 2.27 2.29 2.13
N CYS A 265 1.87 1.05 1.81
CA CYS A 265 0.94 0.78 0.72
C CYS A 265 -0.41 1.48 0.94
N CYS A 266 -1.01 1.35 2.13
CA CYS A 266 -2.26 2.03 2.46
C CYS A 266 -2.12 3.56 2.43
N SER A 267 -0.97 4.10 2.84
CA SER A 267 -0.70 5.54 2.76
C SER A 267 -0.70 6.05 1.33
N ASP A 268 -0.01 5.35 0.43
CA ASP A 268 0.08 5.73 -0.99
C ASP A 268 -1.31 5.75 -1.65
N LEU A 269 -2.08 4.67 -1.50
CA LEU A 269 -3.44 4.56 -2.03
C LEU A 269 -4.38 5.60 -1.42
N LEU A 270 -4.35 5.80 -0.10
CA LEU A 270 -5.20 6.79 0.56
C LEU A 270 -4.83 8.23 0.16
N ILE A 271 -3.54 8.53 -0.07
CA ILE A 271 -3.09 9.81 -0.62
C ILE A 271 -3.68 10.03 -2.02
N LYS A 272 -3.68 9.00 -2.87
CA LYS A 272 -4.25 9.02 -4.23
C LYS A 272 -5.78 9.04 -4.27
N ASP A 273 -6.44 8.83 -3.11
CA ASP A 273 -7.90 8.69 -2.95
C ASP A 273 -8.46 7.38 -3.53
N GLU A 274 -7.66 6.32 -3.44
CA GLU A 274 -7.99 4.96 -3.85
C GLU A 274 -8.48 4.10 -2.69
N PRO A 275 -9.35 3.09 -2.96
CA PRO A 275 -9.85 2.21 -1.91
C PRO A 275 -8.72 1.37 -1.28
N ILE A 276 -8.57 1.47 0.04
CA ILE A 276 -7.62 0.62 0.80
C ILE A 276 -8.28 -0.64 1.37
N ASN A 277 -9.59 -0.82 1.14
CA ASN A 277 -10.35 -1.97 1.67
C ASN A 277 -9.97 -3.31 1.02
N ASN A 278 -9.32 -3.24 -0.13
CA ASN A 278 -8.83 -4.41 -0.83
C ASN A 278 -7.39 -4.78 -0.41
N LEU A 279 -6.78 -4.02 0.49
CA LEU A 279 -5.46 -4.31 1.06
C LEU A 279 -5.65 -4.96 2.43
N ILE A 280 -5.11 -6.15 2.57
CA ILE A 280 -5.26 -6.98 3.76
C ILE A 280 -3.94 -7.04 4.51
N TYR A 281 -3.96 -6.64 5.77
CA TYR A 281 -2.85 -6.89 6.68
C TYR A 281 -2.94 -8.34 7.18
N GLY A 282 -2.05 -9.22 6.74
CA GLY A 282 -2.20 -10.64 7.02
C GLY A 282 -1.20 -11.56 6.32
N ASP A 283 -1.18 -12.82 6.73
CA ASP A 283 -0.36 -13.86 6.13
C ASP A 283 -1.10 -14.58 5.00
N THR A 284 -0.55 -14.53 3.79
CA THR A 284 -1.16 -15.11 2.59
C THR A 284 -1.25 -16.64 2.66
N LEU A 285 -0.24 -17.33 3.17
CA LEU A 285 -0.23 -18.79 3.21
C LEU A 285 -1.10 -19.32 4.34
N GLY A 286 -1.15 -18.59 5.45
CA GLY A 286 -1.98 -18.80 6.61
C GLY A 286 -1.20 -19.35 7.81
N ILE A 287 -1.60 -18.91 9.00
CA ILE A 287 -0.97 -19.29 10.26
C ILE A 287 -2.03 -19.91 11.15
N LYS A 288 -1.78 -21.15 11.58
CA LYS A 288 -2.66 -21.84 12.52
C LYS A 288 -2.51 -21.23 13.91
N ASP A 289 -3.63 -21.07 14.61
CA ASP A 289 -3.67 -20.58 15.99
C ASP A 289 -2.93 -19.24 16.22
N ALA A 290 -3.04 -18.31 15.27
CA ALA A 290 -2.45 -16.98 15.37
C ALA A 290 -2.81 -16.27 16.69
N LYS A 291 -1.78 -15.80 17.39
CA LYS A 291 -1.87 -15.30 18.78
C LYS A 291 -2.56 -13.95 18.90
N ASN A 292 -2.41 -13.08 17.90
CA ASN A 292 -2.95 -11.74 17.93
C ASN A 292 -4.19 -11.65 17.02
N LYS A 293 -5.37 -11.46 17.61
CA LYS A 293 -6.64 -11.34 16.90
C LYS A 293 -7.21 -9.91 16.94
N THR A 294 -6.54 -8.98 17.62
CA THR A 294 -7.09 -7.65 17.92
C THR A 294 -6.47 -6.52 17.10
N ASN A 295 -5.40 -6.78 16.35
CA ASN A 295 -4.70 -5.79 15.53
C ASN A 295 -5.15 -5.76 14.05
N GLY A 296 -6.20 -6.51 13.70
CA GLY A 296 -6.71 -6.62 12.33
C GLY A 296 -5.90 -7.56 11.42
N PHE A 297 -4.95 -8.31 11.96
CA PHE A 297 -4.18 -9.29 11.19
C PHE A 297 -5.06 -10.46 10.73
N VAL A 298 -5.02 -10.76 9.44
CA VAL A 298 -5.72 -11.89 8.82
C VAL A 298 -4.74 -13.06 8.68
N PRO A 299 -4.83 -14.12 9.50
CA PRO A 299 -3.84 -15.20 9.51
C PRO A 299 -4.14 -16.28 8.44
N HIS A 300 -4.58 -15.85 7.26
CA HIS A 300 -4.97 -16.70 6.12
C HIS A 300 -5.16 -15.83 4.88
N ASP A 301 -5.51 -16.48 3.78
CA ASP A 301 -5.95 -15.82 2.55
C ASP A 301 -6.95 -14.69 2.83
N GLY A 302 -6.54 -13.45 2.54
CA GLY A 302 -7.34 -12.25 2.75
C GLY A 302 -8.47 -12.07 1.75
N HIS A 303 -8.44 -12.85 0.66
CA HIS A 303 -9.39 -12.72 -0.45
C HIS A 303 -9.95 -14.08 -0.89
N PRO A 304 -10.47 -14.94 0.03
CA PRO A 304 -10.75 -16.35 -0.23
C PRO A 304 -11.69 -16.57 -1.42
N ASP A 305 -12.73 -15.75 -1.54
CA ASP A 305 -13.77 -15.87 -2.56
C ASP A 305 -13.49 -15.06 -3.84
N LYS A 306 -12.35 -14.37 -3.91
CA LYS A 306 -12.00 -13.53 -5.06
C LYS A 306 -11.20 -14.29 -6.11
N LYS A 307 -11.42 -13.90 -7.36
CA LYS A 307 -10.60 -14.25 -8.51
C LYS A 307 -10.16 -12.97 -9.19
N PHE A 308 -9.00 -13.03 -9.83
CA PHE A 308 -8.35 -11.86 -10.41
C PHE A 308 -8.03 -12.04 -11.88
N HIS A 309 -8.06 -10.93 -12.62
CA HIS A 309 -7.75 -10.93 -14.05
C HIS A 309 -6.24 -10.97 -14.26
N TYR A 310 -5.52 -10.19 -13.46
CA TYR A 310 -4.08 -10.05 -13.52
C TYR A 310 -3.50 -10.23 -12.14
N MET A 311 -2.36 -10.91 -12.06
CA MET A 311 -1.62 -11.09 -10.82
C MET A 311 -0.14 -11.02 -11.09
N LEU A 312 0.57 -10.39 -10.17
CA LEU A 312 2.02 -10.28 -10.14
C LEU A 312 2.44 -10.22 -8.68
N ALA A 313 3.59 -10.82 -8.37
CA ALA A 313 4.08 -10.94 -7.01
C ALA A 313 5.61 -11.02 -7.03
N ASN A 314 6.25 -10.56 -5.96
CA ASN A 314 7.64 -10.86 -5.65
C ASN A 314 7.69 -11.45 -4.24
N PRO A 315 7.29 -12.73 -4.08
CA PRO A 315 7.26 -13.36 -2.77
C PRO A 315 8.69 -13.51 -2.21
N PRO A 316 8.83 -13.69 -0.89
CA PRO A 316 10.13 -13.96 -0.28
C PRO A 316 10.70 -15.28 -0.83
N PHE A 317 11.79 -15.20 -1.59
CA PHE A 317 12.39 -16.36 -2.27
C PHE A 317 13.37 -17.09 -1.35
N GLY A 318 13.24 -18.42 -1.24
CA GLY A 318 14.13 -19.25 -0.42
C GLY A 318 13.99 -19.02 1.09
N VAL A 319 12.85 -18.46 1.51
CA VAL A 319 12.51 -18.26 2.93
C VAL A 319 11.76 -19.49 3.45
N GLU A 320 12.04 -19.81 4.71
CA GLU A 320 11.39 -20.89 5.44
C GLU A 320 9.91 -20.56 5.71
N TRP A 321 9.01 -21.53 5.50
CA TRP A 321 7.56 -21.40 5.79
C TRP A 321 7.14 -22.25 7.01
N LYS A 322 8.04 -22.37 7.99
CA LYS A 322 7.82 -23.15 9.21
C LYS A 322 6.63 -22.63 10.04
N PRO A 323 6.43 -21.30 10.21
CA PRO A 323 5.27 -20.79 10.94
C PRO A 323 3.92 -21.13 10.28
N GLU A 324 3.89 -21.29 8.97
CA GLU A 324 2.69 -21.58 8.16
C GLU A 324 2.46 -23.09 8.00
N GLU A 325 3.41 -23.93 8.44
CA GLU A 325 3.44 -25.36 8.13
C GLU A 325 2.15 -26.09 8.51
N ASP A 326 1.68 -25.89 9.73
CA ASP A 326 0.51 -26.59 10.25
C ASP A 326 -0.75 -26.21 9.49
N TYR A 327 -0.91 -24.94 9.12
CA TYR A 327 -2.06 -24.45 8.34
C TYR A 327 -2.05 -25.02 6.92
N VAL A 328 -0.92 -24.90 6.24
CA VAL A 328 -0.73 -25.37 4.85
C VAL A 328 -0.90 -26.89 4.76
N ARG A 329 -0.34 -27.66 5.71
CA ARG A 329 -0.51 -29.12 5.77
C ARG A 329 -1.95 -29.51 6.04
N GLU A 330 -2.63 -28.81 6.95
CA GLU A 330 -4.05 -29.05 7.22
C GLU A 330 -4.89 -28.83 5.97
N GLU A 331 -4.73 -27.69 5.29
CA GLU A 331 -5.45 -27.40 4.03
C GLU A 331 -5.17 -28.45 2.96
N TYR A 332 -3.89 -28.83 2.78
CA TYR A 332 -3.50 -29.88 1.84
C TYR A 332 -4.15 -31.24 2.15
N ASN A 333 -4.10 -31.68 3.41
CA ASN A 333 -4.65 -32.97 3.83
C ASN A 333 -6.18 -33.02 3.76
N THR A 334 -6.85 -31.88 3.99
CA THR A 334 -8.31 -31.79 4.06
C THR A 334 -8.95 -31.56 2.69
N HIS A 335 -8.34 -30.71 1.85
CA HIS A 335 -8.94 -30.28 0.58
C HIS A 335 -8.23 -30.87 -0.66
N GLY A 336 -6.99 -31.34 -0.53
CA GLY A 336 -6.21 -31.85 -1.66
C GLY A 336 -6.21 -30.88 -2.85
N PHE A 337 -6.53 -31.37 -4.06
CA PHE A 337 -6.64 -30.56 -5.28
C PHE A 337 -7.77 -29.54 -5.30
N TYR A 338 -8.73 -29.61 -4.37
CA TYR A 338 -9.77 -28.59 -4.22
C TYR A 338 -9.31 -27.39 -3.37
N GLY A 339 -8.19 -27.51 -2.65
CA GLY A 339 -7.55 -26.43 -1.90
C GLY A 339 -6.46 -25.72 -2.70
N ARG A 340 -5.77 -24.76 -2.07
CA ARG A 340 -4.72 -23.97 -2.74
C ARG A 340 -3.46 -24.77 -3.02
N PHE A 341 -3.08 -25.68 -2.13
CA PHE A 341 -1.76 -26.36 -2.17
C PHE A 341 -1.78 -27.78 -2.73
N GLY A 342 -2.79 -28.10 -3.56
CA GLY A 342 -3.04 -29.47 -4.01
C GLY A 342 -1.99 -30.11 -4.92
N ALA A 343 -1.10 -29.33 -5.56
CA ALA A 343 -0.04 -29.87 -6.41
C ALA A 343 1.14 -30.45 -5.62
N GLY A 344 1.14 -30.28 -4.30
CA GLY A 344 2.15 -30.79 -3.38
C GLY A 344 2.80 -29.69 -2.55
N LEU A 345 3.46 -30.10 -1.47
CA LEU A 345 4.12 -29.20 -0.53
C LEU A 345 5.63 -29.21 -0.79
N PRO A 346 6.28 -28.04 -0.95
CA PRO A 346 7.72 -27.96 -1.11
C PRO A 346 8.44 -28.31 0.20
N ARG A 347 9.78 -28.26 0.20
CA ARG A 347 10.55 -28.37 1.43
C ARG A 347 10.30 -27.15 2.32
N ILE A 348 10.40 -27.32 3.64
CA ILE A 348 10.12 -26.26 4.62
C ILE A 348 11.00 -25.02 4.42
N ASN A 349 12.22 -25.19 3.91
CA ASN A 349 13.16 -24.10 3.67
C ASN A 349 12.93 -23.32 2.36
N ASP A 350 11.86 -23.60 1.61
CA ASP A 350 11.51 -22.84 0.40
C ASP A 350 9.99 -22.83 0.18
N GLY A 351 9.35 -21.71 0.52
CA GLY A 351 7.91 -21.48 0.35
C GLY A 351 7.49 -21.00 -1.05
N SER A 352 8.42 -20.77 -1.98
CA SER A 352 8.13 -20.06 -3.24
C SER A 352 7.00 -20.69 -4.07
N LEU A 353 6.95 -22.04 -4.13
CA LEU A 353 5.90 -22.76 -4.85
C LEU A 353 4.52 -22.69 -4.19
N LEU A 354 4.43 -22.38 -2.90
CA LEU A 354 3.15 -22.19 -2.22
C LEU A 354 2.47 -20.88 -2.67
N PHE A 355 3.24 -19.80 -2.83
CA PHE A 355 2.72 -18.54 -3.37
C PHE A 355 2.27 -18.68 -4.83
N LEU A 356 3.02 -19.41 -5.65
CA LEU A 356 2.61 -19.70 -7.04
C LEU A 356 1.30 -20.49 -7.06
N GLN A 357 1.18 -21.53 -6.25
CA GLN A 357 -0.05 -22.32 -6.12
C GLN A 357 -1.23 -21.46 -5.63
N HIS A 358 -1.00 -20.58 -4.65
CA HIS A 358 -2.00 -19.59 -4.21
C HIS A 358 -2.46 -18.71 -5.37
N MET A 359 -1.55 -18.11 -6.14
CA MET A 359 -1.93 -17.30 -7.31
C MET A 359 -2.72 -18.10 -8.36
N ILE A 360 -2.30 -19.33 -8.67
CA ILE A 360 -3.05 -20.22 -9.59
C ILE A 360 -4.47 -20.44 -9.08
N SER A 361 -4.63 -20.67 -7.78
CA SER A 361 -5.94 -20.82 -7.15
C SER A 361 -6.81 -19.56 -7.27
N LYS A 362 -6.25 -18.40 -7.59
CA LYS A 362 -6.94 -17.10 -7.71
C LYS A 362 -7.20 -16.65 -9.14
N MET A 363 -6.78 -17.41 -10.14
CA MET A 363 -7.04 -17.06 -11.54
C MET A 363 -8.53 -17.11 -11.89
N HIS A 364 -9.01 -16.11 -12.63
CA HIS A 364 -10.23 -16.31 -13.42
C HIS A 364 -10.03 -17.48 -14.39
N GLN A 365 -11.11 -18.21 -14.67
CA GLN A 365 -11.06 -19.15 -15.79
C GLN A 365 -10.80 -18.35 -17.07
N PRO A 366 -9.98 -18.89 -17.98
CA PRO A 366 -9.80 -18.25 -19.28
C PRO A 366 -11.17 -18.09 -19.94
N PRO A 367 -11.40 -17.02 -20.73
CA PRO A 367 -12.59 -16.91 -21.55
C PRO A 367 -12.80 -18.22 -22.31
N GLN A 368 -14.03 -18.73 -22.36
CA GLN A 368 -14.30 -19.92 -23.18
C GLN A 368 -13.79 -19.63 -24.59
N ALA A 369 -12.76 -20.37 -25.00
CA ALA A 369 -12.23 -20.22 -26.34
C ALA A 369 -13.36 -20.55 -27.30
N ASP A 370 -13.84 -19.54 -28.01
CA ASP A 370 -14.70 -19.77 -29.16
C ASP A 370 -13.96 -20.78 -30.05
N ARG A 371 -14.61 -21.85 -30.52
CA ARG A 371 -13.94 -22.98 -31.22
C ARG A 371 -13.03 -22.52 -32.38
N TRP A 372 -13.21 -21.29 -32.84
CA TRP A 372 -12.38 -20.58 -33.80
C TRP A 372 -11.01 -20.10 -33.26
N GLN A 373 -10.93 -19.57 -32.04
CA GLN A 373 -9.66 -19.16 -31.43
C GLN A 373 -8.79 -20.38 -31.09
N GLU A 374 -9.40 -21.46 -30.62
CA GLU A 374 -8.72 -22.73 -30.37
C GLU A 374 -8.09 -23.33 -31.65
N ARG A 375 -8.78 -23.19 -32.79
CA ARG A 375 -8.25 -23.54 -34.12
C ARG A 375 -7.13 -22.61 -34.59
N ARG A 376 -7.11 -21.34 -34.18
CA ARG A 376 -6.05 -20.38 -34.49
C ARG A 376 -4.80 -20.68 -33.66
N TRP A 377 -4.95 -20.94 -32.37
CA TRP A 377 -3.88 -21.40 -31.47
C TRP A 377 -3.27 -22.73 -31.93
N ARG A 378 -4.09 -23.72 -32.32
CA ARG A 378 -3.59 -24.99 -32.90
C ARG A 378 -2.85 -24.78 -34.24
N ARG A 379 -3.24 -23.79 -35.06
CA ARG A 379 -2.52 -23.46 -36.31
C ARG A 379 -1.19 -22.75 -36.04
N ILE A 380 -1.10 -21.93 -35.00
CA ILE A 380 0.15 -21.28 -34.59
C ILE A 380 1.11 -22.33 -34.02
N GLN A 381 0.64 -23.25 -33.18
CA GLN A 381 1.46 -24.38 -32.70
C GLN A 381 1.89 -25.35 -33.81
N ASN A 382 1.05 -25.60 -34.83
CA ASN A 382 1.45 -26.43 -35.97
C ASN A 382 2.39 -25.73 -36.98
N ARG A 383 2.46 -24.39 -36.99
CA ARG A 383 3.40 -23.63 -37.84
C ARG A 383 4.72 -23.33 -37.17
N HIS A 384 4.78 -23.45 -35.85
CA HIS A 384 6.00 -23.32 -35.07
C HIS A 384 6.24 -24.63 -34.32
N ARG A 385 6.80 -25.63 -35.03
CA ARG A 385 7.62 -26.67 -34.38
C ARG A 385 8.79 -25.96 -33.72
N VAL A 386 8.58 -25.41 -32.53
CA VAL A 386 9.66 -25.02 -31.64
C VAL A 386 10.01 -26.26 -30.84
N GLN A 387 11.23 -26.70 -31.09
CA GLN A 387 11.91 -27.78 -30.39
C GLN A 387 11.91 -27.48 -28.88
N TRP A 388 11.48 -28.48 -28.12
CA TRP A 388 11.89 -28.63 -26.74
C TRP A 388 13.40 -28.82 -26.70
N PHE A 389 14.12 -27.90 -26.06
CA PHE A 389 15.47 -28.16 -25.55
C PHE A 389 15.35 -28.48 -24.06
N PRO A 390 15.47 -29.75 -23.65
CA PRO A 390 15.70 -30.08 -22.25
C PRO A 390 17.18 -29.81 -21.96
N LEU A 391 17.48 -28.79 -21.15
CA LEU A 391 18.77 -28.72 -20.46
C LEU A 391 18.70 -29.68 -19.27
N ILE A 392 19.04 -30.94 -19.54
CA ILE A 392 19.41 -31.93 -18.54
C ILE A 392 20.75 -32.55 -18.97
N HIS A 393 21.70 -32.51 -18.03
CA HIS A 393 23.03 -33.14 -17.95
C HIS A 393 24.27 -32.31 -18.36
N GLY A 394 25.01 -32.00 -17.30
CA GLY A 394 26.42 -31.65 -17.20
C GLY A 394 26.78 -31.67 -15.72
#